data_AF-W1YFV7-F1
#
_entry.id   AF-W1YFV7-F1
#
_cell.length_a   1.000
_cell.length_b   1.000
_cell.length_c   1.000
_cell.angle_alpha   90.00
_cell.angle_beta   90.00
_cell.angle_gamma   90.00
#
_symmetry.space_group_name_H-M   'P 1'
#
loop_
_entity.id
_entity.type
_entity.pdbx_description
1 polymer ?
#
loop_
_entity_poly.entity_id
_entity_poly.type
_entity_poly.pdbx_seq_one_letter_code
_entity_poly.pdbx_strand_id
1 'polypeptide(L)' 'MSNTDASGEKRVTGTSERREQIIQRLRQQGSVQVNDLSALYGVSTVTIRNDLAFLEKQ' A
#
# COMPACT_ATOMS: atom_id res chain seq x y z
N MET A 1 10.04 11.10 -21.77
CA MET A 1 8.61 11.43 -21.65
C MET A 1 8.02 10.61 -20.51
N SER A 2 7.40 11.31 -19.56
CA SER A 2 6.68 10.76 -18.42
C SER A 2 5.44 10.00 -18.91
N ASN A 3 5.35 8.70 -18.63
CA ASN A 3 4.08 7.99 -18.79
C ASN A 3 3.27 8.15 -17.51
N THR A 4 2.43 9.18 -17.52
CA THR A 4 1.25 9.28 -16.68
C THR A 4 0.23 8.26 -17.18
N ASP A 5 0.26 7.04 -16.66
CA ASP A 5 -0.87 6.12 -16.80
C ASP A 5 -1.82 6.32 -15.62
N ALA A 6 -2.67 7.33 -15.77
CA ALA A 6 -3.91 7.46 -15.01
C ALA A 6 -4.96 6.52 -15.64
N SER A 7 -4.95 5.25 -15.23
CA SER A 7 -5.97 4.29 -15.62
C SER A 7 -6.54 3.64 -14.36
N GLY A 8 -7.69 4.17 -13.91
CA GLY A 8 -8.46 3.72 -12.76
C GLY A 8 -9.17 2.39 -12.99
N GLU A 9 -8.41 1.32 -13.15
CA GLU A 9 -8.90 -0.03 -12.89
C GLU A 9 -8.58 -0.35 -11.42
N LYS A 10 -9.61 -0.69 -10.63
CA LYS A 10 -9.44 -1.35 -9.32
C LYS A 10 -8.78 -2.71 -9.53
N ARG A 11 -7.50 -2.74 -9.92
CA ARG A 11 -6.68 -3.94 -9.83
C ARG A 11 -6.50 -4.17 -8.35
N VAL A 12 -7.06 -5.26 -7.85
CA VAL A 12 -6.74 -5.77 -6.52
C VAL A 12 -5.23 -5.96 -6.51
N THR A 13 -4.53 -5.03 -5.87
CA THR A 13 -3.07 -5.07 -5.76
C THR A 13 -2.72 -6.34 -5.02
N GLY A 14 -1.88 -7.18 -5.62
CA GLY A 14 -1.45 -8.44 -5.00
C GLY A 14 -0.82 -8.15 -3.64
N THR A 15 -0.96 -9.07 -2.68
CA THR A 15 -0.48 -8.83 -1.29
C THR A 15 0.99 -8.43 -1.22
N SER A 16 1.87 -9.07 -2.00
CA SER A 16 3.29 -8.71 -2.05
C SER A 16 3.53 -7.32 -2.66
N GLU A 17 2.82 -7.00 -3.74
CA GLU A 17 2.90 -5.69 -4.39
C GLU A 17 2.44 -4.57 -3.46
N ARG A 18 1.31 -4.79 -2.76
CA ARG A 18 0.80 -3.85 -1.76
C ARG A 18 1.81 -3.60 -0.64
N ARG A 19 2.47 -4.65 -0.15
CA ARG A 19 3.50 -4.54 0.89
C ARG A 19 4.73 -3.75 0.43
N GLU A 20 5.21 -4.01 -0.78
CA GLU A 20 6.32 -3.26 -1.38
C GLU A 20 5.99 -1.76 -1.48
N GLN A 21 4.80 -1.44 -1.98
CA GLN A 21 4.33 -0.05 -2.09
C GLN A 21 4.16 0.62 -0.70
N ILE A 22 3.71 -0.11 0.32
CA ILE A 22 3.64 0.38 1.70
C ILE A 22 5.03 0.74 2.23
N ILE A 23 6.05 -0.13 2.05
CA ILE A 23 7.43 0.16 2.45
C ILE A 23 7.97 1.40 1.73
N GLN A 24 7.77 1.50 0.42
CA GLN A 24 8.26 2.65 -0.35
C GLN A 24 7.66 3.95 0.14
N ARG A 25 6.34 3.97 0.41
CA ARG A 25 5.67 5.15 1.00
C ARG A 25 6.20 5.47 2.40
N LEU A 26 6.38 4.46 3.24
CA LEU A 26 6.92 4.65 4.60
C LEU A 26 8.33 5.24 4.57
N ARG A 27 9.20 4.77 3.65
CA ARG A 27 10.54 5.32 3.46
C ARG A 27 10.53 6.76 2.94
N GLN A 28 9.58 7.11 2.07
CA GLN A 28 9.48 8.46 1.50
C GLN A 28 8.85 9.47 2.46
N GLN A 29 7.84 9.07 3.23
CA GLN A 29 7.03 9.94 4.07
C GLN A 29 7.42 9.88 5.55
N GLY A 30 8.21 8.89 5.96
CA GLY A 30 8.59 8.62 7.35
C GLY A 30 7.47 8.00 8.20
N SER A 31 6.22 8.17 7.81
CA SER A 31 5.05 7.56 8.46
C SER A 31 3.93 7.32 7.45
N VAL A 32 3.01 6.40 7.76
CA VAL A 32 1.81 6.13 6.96
C VAL A 32 0.62 5.93 7.90
N GLN A 33 -0.58 6.27 7.43
CA GLN A 33 -1.82 6.06 8.18
C GLN A 33 -2.58 4.84 7.65
N VAL A 34 -3.02 3.97 8.56
CA VAL A 34 -3.73 2.72 8.20
C VAL A 34 -5.02 3.00 7.43
N ASN A 35 -5.77 4.04 7.80
CA ASN A 35 -7.02 4.41 7.15
C ASN A 35 -6.79 4.88 5.70
N ASP A 36 -5.73 5.66 5.48
CA ASP A 36 -5.40 6.17 4.15
C ASP A 36 -4.96 5.04 3.22
N LEU A 37 -4.14 4.11 3.72
CA LEU A 37 -3.74 2.92 2.95
C LEU A 37 -4.94 2.01 2.66
N SER A 38 -5.86 1.85 3.61
CA SER A 38 -7.08 1.08 3.44
C SER A 38 -7.94 1.66 2.31
N ALA A 39 -8.14 2.99 2.28
CA ALA A 39 -8.85 3.67 1.21
C ALA A 39 -8.11 3.57 -0.13
N LEU A 40 -6.79 3.79 -0.12
CA LEU A 40 -5.94 3.76 -1.31
C LEU A 40 -5.96 2.39 -2.03
N TYR A 41 -5.84 1.30 -1.26
CA TYR A 41 -5.77 -0.05 -1.81
C TYR A 41 -7.14 -0.75 -1.88
N GLY A 42 -8.21 -0.12 -1.39
CA GLY A 42 -9.55 -0.70 -1.37
C GLY A 42 -9.67 -1.97 -0.53
N VAL A 43 -8.83 -2.14 0.49
CA VAL A 43 -8.84 -3.29 1.42
C VAL A 43 -9.19 -2.83 2.83
N SER A 44 -9.57 -3.77 3.69
CA SER A 44 -9.87 -3.45 5.09
C SER A 44 -8.64 -2.93 5.86
N THR A 45 -8.86 -2.12 6.89
CA THR A 45 -7.80 -1.71 7.82
C THR A 45 -7.14 -2.90 8.51
N VAL A 46 -7.85 -4.02 8.69
CA VAL A 46 -7.31 -5.28 9.21
C VAL A 46 -6.29 -5.88 8.24
N THR A 47 -6.58 -5.88 6.93
CA THR A 47 -5.64 -6.32 5.90
C THR A 47 -4.36 -5.50 5.93
N ILE A 48 -4.47 -4.17 6.03
CA ILE A 48 -3.31 -3.27 6.13
C ILE A 48 -2.50 -3.54 7.40
N ARG A 49 -3.15 -3.73 8.56
CA ARG A 49 -2.44 -4.08 9.81
C ARG A 49 -1.68 -5.40 9.68
N ASN A 50 -2.26 -6.40 9.03
CA ASN A 50 -1.57 -7.67 8.78
C ASN A 50 -0.36 -7.50 7.84
N ASP A 51 -0.47 -6.62 6.85
CA ASP A 51 0.65 -6.30 5.98
C ASP A 51 1.76 -5.59 6.75
N LEU A 52 1.44 -4.57 7.56
CA LEU A 52 2.42 -3.89 8.40
C LEU A 52 3.09 -4.85 9.40
N ALA A 53 2.31 -5.70 10.08
CA ALA A 53 2.83 -6.70 11.01
C ALA A 53 3.72 -7.77 10.33
N PHE A 54 3.48 -8.05 9.04
CA PHE A 54 4.39 -8.87 8.24
C PHE A 54 5.69 -8.14 7.93
N LEU A 55 5.61 -6.85 7.58
CA LEU A 55 6.77 -6.03 7.25
C LEU A 55 7.68 -5.76 8.46
N GLU A 56 7.12 -5.66 9.67
CA GLU A 56 7.90 -5.51 10.92
C GLU A 56 8.70 -6.75 11.32
N LYS A 57 8.37 -7.93 10.75
CA LYS A 57 9.02 -9.21 11.07
C LYS A 57 10.15 -9.58 10.11
N GLN A 58 10.34 -8.82 9.03
CA GLN A 58 11.47 -8.97 8.10
C GLN A 58 12.64 -8.08 8.52
#